data_AF-A8I0U6-F1
#
_entry.id   AF-A8I0U6-F1
#
_cell.length_a   1.000
_cell.length_b   1.000
_cell.length_c   1.000
_cell.angle_alpha   90.00
_cell.angle_beta   90.00
_cell.angle_gamma   90.00
#
_symmetry.space_group_name_H-M   'P 1'
#
loop_
_entity.id
_entity.type
_entity.pdbx_description
1 polymer ?
#
loop_
_entity_poly.entity_id
_entity_poly.type
_entity_poly.pdbx_seq_one_letter_code
_entity_poly.pdbx_strand_id
1 'polypeptide(L)'
;MREFPLQSSGQALRWSFKLGDRTQEMITDAAIVTDVSDAVAAVLAAGGGIGISPTFVAAPYVARGLLVPLLQGYFAPRSAITALWPEGRRASPNVKAFLGFLTDIFPRDPPWDAVLRANGA
;
A
#
# COMPACT_ATOMS: atom_id res chain seq x y z
N MET A 1 14.38 -1.69 -20.56
CA MET A 1 12.97 -1.52 -20.17
C MET A 1 12.67 -2.61 -19.17
N ARG A 2 12.57 -2.30 -17.86
CA ARG A 2 12.12 -3.31 -16.89
C ARG A 2 10.60 -3.34 -16.97
N GLU A 3 10.09 -4.48 -17.39
CA GLU A 3 8.67 -4.79 -17.38
C GLU A 3 8.23 -4.73 -15.91
N PHE A 4 7.30 -3.82 -15.57
CA PHE A 4 6.58 -3.90 -14.31
C PHE A 4 5.44 -4.87 -14.59
N PRO A 5 5.55 -6.16 -14.20
CA PRO A 5 4.46 -7.08 -14.42
C PRO A 5 3.25 -6.52 -13.67
N LEU A 6 2.24 -6.09 -14.42
CA LEU A 6 0.92 -5.86 -13.86
C LEU A 6 0.50 -7.24 -13.35
N GLN A 7 0.38 -7.37 -12.03
CA GLN A 7 -0.07 -8.61 -11.41
C GLN A 7 -1.57 -8.73 -11.67
N SER A 8 -1.91 -9.12 -12.91
CA SER A 8 -3.27 -9.25 -13.44
C SER A 8 -3.73 -10.71 -13.45
N SER A 9 -3.04 -11.60 -12.74
CA SER A 9 -3.62 -12.90 -12.41
C SER A 9 -4.41 -12.69 -11.13
N GLY A 10 -5.66 -13.15 -11.08
CA GLY A 10 -6.48 -13.20 -9.84
C GLY A 10 -5.91 -14.12 -8.76
N GLN A 11 -4.58 -14.24 -8.67
CA GLN A 11 -3.88 -14.88 -7.58
C GLN A 11 -4.07 -14.06 -6.32
N ALA A 12 -4.41 -14.75 -5.24
CA ALA A 12 -4.40 -14.18 -3.91
C ALA A 12 -3.04 -13.54 -3.64
N LEU A 13 -3.07 -12.30 -3.14
CA LEU A 13 -1.88 -11.59 -2.71
C LEU A 13 -1.09 -12.48 -1.75
N ARG A 14 0.19 -12.73 -2.03
CA ARG A 14 1.09 -13.39 -1.07
C ARG A 14 1.41 -12.42 0.05
N TRP A 15 1.05 -12.79 1.28
CA TRP A 15 1.35 -12.03 2.48
C TRP A 15 2.81 -12.26 2.83
N SER A 16 3.60 -11.19 2.92
CA SER A 16 5.04 -11.27 3.15
C SER A 16 5.38 -10.57 4.47
N PHE A 17 5.88 -11.35 5.43
CA PHE A 17 6.24 -10.91 6.76
C PHE A 17 7.74 -11.10 6.99
N LYS A 18 8.41 -10.09 7.55
CA LYS A 18 9.79 -10.15 8.01
C LYS A 18 9.82 -10.55 9.48
N LEU A 19 10.38 -11.73 9.77
CA LEU A 19 10.62 -12.26 11.10
C LEU A 19 12.14 -12.36 11.33
N GLY A 20 12.72 -11.31 11.91
CA GLY A 20 14.18 -11.17 12.00
C GLY A 20 14.81 -11.04 10.61
N ASP A 21 15.74 -11.93 10.29
CA ASP A 21 16.42 -11.97 8.98
C ASP A 21 15.68 -12.81 7.94
N ARG A 22 14.54 -13.41 8.30
CA ARG A 22 13.76 -14.28 7.41
C ARG A 22 12.51 -13.58 6.91
N THR A 23 12.22 -13.75 5.63
CA THR A 23 10.93 -13.39 5.04
C THR A 23 10.06 -14.64 4.97
N GLN A 24 8.92 -14.62 5.67
CA GLN A 24 7.88 -15.62 5.57
C GLN A 24 6.84 -15.14 4.57
N GLU A 25 6.62 -15.93 3.53
CA GLU A 25 5.49 -15.74 2.63
C GLU A 25 4.37 -16.71 2.97
N MET A 26 3.13 -16.25 2.88
CA MET A 26 1.93 -17.03 3.11
C MET A 26 0.89 -16.71 2.05
N ILE A 27 0.24 -17.74 1.53
CA ILE A 27 -1.03 -17.60 0.81
C ILE A 27 -2.11 -17.97 1.81
N THR A 28 -3.08 -17.08 2.01
CA THR A 28 -4.23 -17.32 2.86
C THR A 28 -5.34 -17.98 2.03
N ASP A 29 -6.10 -18.89 2.64
CA ASP A 29 -7.39 -19.32 2.09
C ASP A 29 -8.38 -18.18 2.22
N ALA A 30 -8.43 -17.32 1.21
CA ALA A 30 -9.15 -16.06 1.25
C ALA A 30 -10.61 -16.26 0.80
N ALA A 31 -11.56 -15.86 1.66
CA ALA A 31 -12.98 -15.87 1.30
C ALA A 31 -13.33 -14.86 0.20
N ILE A 32 -12.57 -13.76 0.11
CA ILE A 32 -12.75 -12.69 -0.88
C ILE A 32 -11.37 -12.30 -1.45
N VAL A 33 -11.28 -12.23 -2.77
CA VAL A 33 -10.09 -11.74 -3.50
C VAL A 33 -10.53 -10.63 -4.45
N THR A 34 -9.85 -9.50 -4.39
CA THR A 34 -10.08 -8.36 -5.28
C THR A 34 -8.75 -7.64 -5.55
N ASP A 35 -8.65 -7.05 -6.73
CA ASP A 35 -7.53 -6.22 -7.18
C ASP A 35 -7.79 -4.72 -6.95
N VAL A 36 -8.94 -4.36 -6.35
CA VAL A 36 -9.30 -2.97 -6.04
C VAL A 36 -9.08 -2.68 -4.56
N SER A 37 -8.13 -1.79 -4.25
CA SER A 37 -7.76 -1.48 -2.86
C SER A 37 -8.91 -0.90 -2.03
N ASP A 38 -9.77 -0.07 -2.63
CA ASP A 38 -10.94 0.49 -1.95
C ASP A 38 -11.96 -0.59 -1.59
N ALA A 39 -12.12 -1.60 -2.45
CA ALA A 39 -13.00 -2.74 -2.18
C ALA A 39 -12.46 -3.57 -1.00
N VAL A 40 -11.14 -3.77 -0.92
CA VAL A 40 -10.52 -4.41 0.26
C VAL A 40 -10.88 -3.65 1.54
N ALA A 41 -10.65 -2.34 1.58
CA ALA A 41 -10.90 -1.55 2.78
C ALA A 41 -12.39 -1.55 3.18
N ALA A 42 -13.30 -1.47 2.21
CA ALA A 42 -14.74 -1.54 2.46
C ALA A 42 -15.16 -2.90 3.05
N VAL A 43 -14.65 -4.01 2.50
CA VAL A 43 -14.92 -5.36 3.02
C VAL A 43 -14.40 -5.51 4.44
N LEU A 44 -13.18 -5.04 4.73
CA LEU A 44 -12.60 -5.09 6.08
C LEU A 44 -13.42 -4.27 7.07
N ALA A 45 -13.81 -3.05 6.70
CA ALA A 45 -14.62 -2.17 7.56
C ALA A 45 -16.03 -2.73 7.81
N ALA A 46 -16.54 -3.57 6.92
CA ALA A 46 -17.81 -4.29 7.08
C ALA A 46 -17.69 -5.59 7.92
N GLY A 47 -16.51 -5.88 8.48
CA GLY A 47 -16.29 -7.09 9.29
C GLY A 47 -15.90 -8.33 8.49
N GLY A 48 -15.44 -8.17 7.25
CA GLY A 48 -14.99 -9.27 6.39
C GLY A 48 -13.71 -9.98 6.82
N GLY A 49 -13.16 -9.68 8.00
CA GLY A 49 -11.99 -10.33 8.59
C GLY A 49 -10.72 -9.48 8.53
N ILE A 50 -9.59 -10.14 8.29
CA ILE A 50 -8.25 -9.51 8.26
C ILE A 50 -7.76 -9.48 6.81
N GLY A 51 -7.15 -8.36 6.40
CA GLY A 51 -6.60 -8.20 5.06
C GLY A 51 -5.41 -7.25 5.04
N ILE A 52 -4.73 -7.21 3.89
CA ILE A 52 -3.63 -6.28 3.61
C ILE A 52 -4.18 -5.14 2.77
N SER A 53 -3.93 -3.91 3.18
CA SER A 53 -4.32 -2.70 2.46
C SER A 53 -3.18 -1.68 2.45
N PRO A 54 -3.00 -0.90 1.37
CA PRO A 54 -2.09 0.24 1.38
C PRO A 54 -2.46 1.23 2.49
N THR A 55 -1.45 1.84 3.12
CA THR A 55 -1.64 2.71 4.29
C THR A 55 -2.51 3.92 3.99
N PHE A 56 -2.37 4.53 2.81
CA PHE A 56 -3.19 5.66 2.37
C PHE A 56 -4.68 5.33 2.19
N VAL A 57 -5.02 4.07 1.90
CA VAL A 57 -6.43 3.61 1.79
C VAL A 57 -6.98 3.30 3.17
N ALA A 58 -6.21 2.63 4.03
CA ALA A 58 -6.66 2.19 5.35
C ALA A 58 -6.77 3.35 6.37
N ALA A 59 -5.91 4.36 6.28
CA ALA A 59 -5.83 5.45 7.24
C ALA A 59 -7.16 6.14 7.60
N PRO A 60 -8.05 6.52 6.66
CA PRO A 60 -9.33 7.12 7.02
C PRO A 60 -10.24 6.19 7.82
N TYR A 61 -10.16 4.88 7.61
CA TYR A 61 -10.94 3.90 8.38
C TYR A 61 -10.35 3.68 9.77
N VAL A 62 -9.02 3.68 9.90
CA VAL A 62 -8.33 3.60 11.19
C VAL A 62 -8.60 4.85 12.03
N ALA A 63 -8.55 6.04 11.42
CA ALA A 63 -8.89 7.30 12.09
C ALA A 63 -10.31 7.30 12.68
N ARG A 64 -11.23 6.56 12.06
CA ARG A 64 -12.64 6.43 12.50
C ARG A 64 -12.86 5.25 13.47
N GLY A 65 -11.81 4.49 13.81
CA GLY A 65 -11.91 3.29 14.64
C GLY A 65 -12.61 2.10 13.96
N LEU A 66 -12.78 2.14 12.63
CA LEU A 66 -13.39 1.05 11.86
C LEU A 66 -12.41 -0.06 11.50
N LEU A 67 -11.12 0.26 11.45
CA LEU A 67 -10.04 -0.70 11.25
C LEU A 67 -8.99 -0.54 12.34
N VAL A 68 -8.37 -1.67 12.71
CA VAL A 68 -7.25 -1.71 13.64
C VAL A 68 -6.03 -2.24 12.89
N PRO A 69 -4.90 -1.51 12.87
CA PRO A 69 -3.67 -2.00 12.26
C PRO A 69 -3.12 -3.22 13.01
N LEU A 70 -2.70 -4.25 12.28
CA LEU A 70 -2.14 -5.48 12.86
C LEU A 70 -0.73 -5.75 12.33
N LEU A 71 0.10 -6.41 13.14
CA LEU A 71 1.41 -6.94 12.75
C LEU A 71 2.36 -5.90 12.11
N GLN A 72 2.24 -4.61 12.47
CA GLN A 72 3.00 -3.52 11.84
C GLN A 72 4.52 -3.73 11.89
N GLY A 73 5.05 -4.33 12.97
CA GLY A 73 6.48 -4.62 13.14
C GLY A 73 7.01 -5.77 12.26
N TYR A 74 6.11 -6.51 11.60
CA TYR A 74 6.47 -7.67 10.78
C TYR A 74 6.35 -7.39 9.28
N PHE A 75 5.86 -6.23 8.85
CA PHE A 75 5.83 -5.91 7.43
C PHE A 75 7.16 -5.30 6.98
N ALA A 76 7.74 -5.87 5.91
CA ALA A 76 8.81 -5.17 5.21
C ALA A 76 8.22 -3.92 4.53
N PRO A 77 8.96 -2.78 4.46
CA PRO A 77 8.52 -1.62 3.70
C PRO A 77 8.27 -2.05 2.25
N ARG A 78 7.02 -2.06 1.80
CA ARG A 78 6.67 -2.44 0.44
C ARG A 78 6.42 -1.18 -0.39
N SER A 79 7.10 -1.15 -1.54
CA SER A 79 6.83 -0.31 -2.72
C SER A 79 6.76 1.20 -2.47
N ALA A 80 7.81 1.93 -2.86
CA ALA A 80 7.71 3.37 -3.04
C ALA A 80 6.77 3.69 -4.22
N ILE A 81 5.91 4.70 -4.08
CA ILE A 81 5.16 5.25 -5.21
C ILE A 81 6.17 5.85 -6.18
N THR A 82 6.23 5.28 -7.38
CA THR A 82 7.24 5.64 -8.39
C THR A 82 6.56 6.33 -9.56
N ALA A 83 6.94 7.57 -9.84
CA ALA A 83 6.55 8.25 -11.06
C ALA A 83 7.43 7.75 -12.23
N LEU A 84 6.81 7.30 -13.32
CA LEU A 84 7.50 6.81 -14.52
C LEU A 84 7.15 7.71 -15.71
N TRP A 85 8.16 8.07 -16.51
CA TRP A 85 7.98 8.84 -17.75
C TRP A 85 8.99 8.40 -18.81
N PRO A 86 8.67 8.57 -20.11
CA PRO A 86 9.61 8.27 -21.19
C PRO A 86 10.90 9.11 -21.08
N GLU A 87 12.04 8.49 -21.35
CA GLU A 87 13.36 9.10 -21.20
C GLU A 87 13.50 10.45 -21.94
N GLY A 88 12.99 10.54 -23.17
CA GLY A 88 13.00 11.77 -23.96
C GLY A 88 12.25 12.96 -23.34
N ARG A 89 11.43 12.73 -22.30
CA ARG A 89 10.70 13.78 -21.59
C ARG A 89 11.39 14.27 -20.32
N ARG A 90 12.60 13.78 -20.00
CA ARG A 90 13.34 14.14 -18.78
C ARG A 90 13.60 15.65 -18.64
N ALA A 91 13.74 16.38 -19.74
CA ALA A 91 13.95 17.83 -19.75
C ALA A 91 12.64 18.65 -19.78
N SER A 92 11.47 18.02 -19.91
CA SER A 92 10.18 18.72 -20.07
C SER A 92 9.83 19.54 -18.82
N PRO A 93 9.59 20.86 -18.95
CA PRO A 93 9.14 21.70 -17.84
C PRO A 93 7.85 21.20 -17.19
N ASN A 94 6.91 20.68 -17.99
CA ASN A 94 5.64 20.16 -17.50
C ASN A 94 5.83 18.91 -16.63
N VAL A 95 6.74 18.01 -17.03
CA VAL A 95 7.08 16.83 -16.21
C VAL A 95 7.70 17.27 -14.89
N LYS A 96 8.63 18.24 -14.90
CA LYS A 96 9.24 18.76 -13.67
C LYS A 96 8.21 19.41 -12.74
N ALA A 97 7.30 20.23 -13.28
CA ALA A 97 6.24 20.85 -12.49
C ALA A 97 5.31 19.80 -11.87
N PHE A 98 4.92 18.78 -12.64
CA PHE A 98 4.08 17.70 -12.14
C PHE A 98 4.77 16.85 -11.06
N LEU A 99 6.07 16.54 -11.22
CA LEU A 99 6.85 15.84 -10.19
C LEU A 99 6.97 16.66 -8.91
N GLY A 100 7.13 17.98 -9.03
CA GLY A 100 7.08 18.91 -7.89
C GLY A 100 5.76 18.78 -7.14
N PHE A 101 4.64 18.89 -7.85
CA PHE A 101 3.30 18.72 -7.27
C PHE A 101 3.10 17.36 -6.60
N LEU A 102 3.54 16.27 -7.22
CA LEU A 102 3.43 14.92 -6.63
C LEU A 102 4.27 14.78 -5.35
N THR A 103 5.40 15.48 -5.24
CA THR A 103 6.26 15.43 -4.05
C THR A 103 5.56 16.04 -2.83
N ASP A 104 4.71 17.04 -3.04
CA ASP A 104 3.90 17.65 -1.97
C ASP A 104 2.77 16.71 -1.49
N ILE A 105 2.21 15.89 -2.40
CA ILE A 105 1.15 14.92 -2.07
C ILE A 105 1.71 13.64 -1.45
N PHE A 106 2.86 13.17 -1.93
CA PHE A 106 3.49 11.92 -1.51
C PHE A 106 4.85 12.19 -0.84
N PRO A 107 4.86 12.87 0.32
CA PRO A 107 6.10 13.15 1.02
C PRO A 107 6.71 11.88 1.60
N ARG A 108 8.01 11.95 1.94
CA ARG A 108 8.78 10.81 2.47
C ARG A 108 8.21 10.25 3.79
N ASP A 109 7.66 11.10 4.63
CA ASP A 109 6.91 10.70 5.83
C ASP A 109 5.45 11.15 5.62
N PRO A 110 4.61 10.28 5.06
CA PRO A 110 3.26 10.67 4.71
C PRO A 110 2.35 10.80 5.94
N PRO A 111 1.44 11.78 5.95
CA PRO A 111 0.60 12.06 7.11
C PRO A 111 -0.34 10.90 7.47
N TRP A 112 -0.74 10.09 6.49
CA TRP A 112 -1.59 8.91 6.72
C TRP A 112 -0.87 7.81 7.52
N ASP A 113 0.46 7.71 7.45
CA ASP A 113 1.21 6.73 8.26
C ASP A 113 1.24 7.13 9.74
N ALA A 114 1.17 8.43 10.05
CA ALA A 114 1.11 8.90 11.44
C ALA A 114 -0.13 8.39 12.18
N VAL A 115 -1.28 8.35 11.49
CA VAL A 115 -2.55 7.81 12.03
C VAL A 115 -2.41 6.33 12.39
N LEU A 116 -1.66 5.57 11.58
CA LEU A 116 -1.47 4.14 11.80
C LEU A 116 -0.53 3.86 12.98
N ARG A 117 0.48 4.72 13.20
CA ARG A 117 1.40 4.61 14.35
C ARG A 117 0.70 4.92 15.67
N ALA A 118 -0.22 5.89 15.68
CA ALA A 118 -0.92 6.30 16.89
C ALA A 118 -1.91 5.25 17.44
N ASN A 119 -2.41 4.36 16.57
CA ASN A 119 -3.43 3.35 16.92
C ASN A 119 -2.85 1.92 17.00
N GLY A 120 -1.53 1.76 16.86
CA GLY A 120 -0.83 0.47 16.90
C GLY A 120 -0.12 0.17 18.22
N ALA A 121 -0.39 0.93 19.29
CA ALA A 121 0.16 0.74 20.64
C ALA A 121 -0.82 -0.04 21.55
#